data_AF-A0A3D5KL04-F1
#
_entry.id   AF-A0A3D5KL04-F1
#
_cell.length_a   1.000
_cell.length_b   1.000
_cell.length_c   1.000
_cell.angle_alpha   90.00
_cell.angle_beta   90.00
_cell.angle_gamma   90.00
#
_symmetry.space_group_name_H-M   'P 1'
#
loop_
_entity.id
_entity.type
_entity.pdbx_description
1 polymer ?
#
loop_
_entity_poly.entity_id
_entity_poly.type
_entity_poly.pdbx_seq_one_letter_code
_entity_poly.pdbx_strand_id
1 'polypeptide(L)'
;MSFKADADKLTNQELATATFSGGCFWCMEQTFDLLPGVVRTISGYTGGKTKNPTYKSVSSGATGQVEAVQVIYEPSLITYEKLLEVFWHNIDP
;
A
#
# COMPACT_ATOMS: atom_id res chain seq x y z
N MET A 1 20.30 -32.23 18.29
CA MET A 1 20.36 -30.75 18.24
C MET A 1 19.88 -30.35 16.86
N SER A 2 18.59 -30.01 16.75
CA SER A 2 17.87 -29.85 15.49
C SER A 2 17.91 -28.39 15.06
N PHE A 3 18.80 -28.05 14.12
CA PHE A 3 18.92 -26.69 13.55
C PHE A 3 18.15 -26.52 12.23
N LYS A 4 17.22 -27.43 11.90
CA LYS A 4 16.55 -27.45 10.58
C LYS A 4 15.11 -26.91 10.59
N ALA A 5 14.53 -26.66 11.77
CA ALA A 5 13.15 -26.17 11.88
C ALA A 5 13.02 -24.63 11.81
N ASP A 6 14.12 -23.89 11.96
CA ASP A 6 14.08 -22.43 12.03
C ASP A 6 14.33 -21.74 10.67
N ALA A 7 14.85 -22.48 9.68
CA ALA A 7 15.18 -21.92 8.36
C ALA A 7 13.98 -21.85 7.40
N ASP A 8 12.96 -22.70 7.57
CA ASP A 8 11.73 -22.67 6.75
C ASP A 8 10.76 -21.54 7.15
N LYS A 9 10.98 -20.89 8.30
CA LYS A 9 10.15 -19.77 8.77
C LYS A 9 10.52 -18.41 8.19
N LEU A 10 11.63 -18.31 7.45
CA LEU A 10 12.17 -17.03 6.96
C LEU A 10 11.81 -16.71 5.51
N THR A 11 11.20 -17.64 4.76
CA THR A 11 10.93 -17.47 3.31
C THR A 11 9.45 -17.46 2.94
N ASN A 12 8.55 -17.69 3.91
CA ASN A 12 7.12 -17.80 3.68
C ASN A 12 6.30 -16.75 4.43
N GLN A 13 6.81 -15.52 4.53
CA GLN A 13 5.94 -14.39 4.83
C GLN A 13 5.08 -14.16 3.58
N GLU A 14 3.86 -14.69 3.60
CA GLU A 14 2.85 -14.44 2.57
C GLU A 14 2.50 -12.95 2.61
N LEU A 15 3.27 -12.13 1.90
CA LEU A 15 2.99 -10.71 1.80
C LEU A 15 1.73 -10.49 0.98
N ALA A 16 0.78 -9.76 1.55
CA ALA A 16 -0.39 -9.29 0.84
C ALA A 16 -0.16 -7.87 0.33
N THR A 17 -0.87 -7.54 -0.74
CA THR A 17 -0.84 -6.20 -1.34
C THR A 17 -2.23 -5.60 -1.29
N ALA A 18 -2.35 -4.41 -0.70
CA ALA A 18 -3.55 -3.59 -0.71
C ALA A 18 -3.30 -2.31 -1.52
N THR A 19 -4.29 -1.84 -2.27
CA THR A 19 -4.20 -0.56 -3.00
C THR A 19 -5.32 0.35 -2.55
N PHE A 20 -4.96 1.51 -2.02
CA PHE A 20 -5.89 2.51 -1.50
C PHE A 20 -5.85 3.76 -2.37
N SER A 21 -7.00 4.34 -2.67
CA SER A 21 -7.15 5.58 -3.44
C SER A 21 -8.28 6.41 -2.85
N GLY A 22 -8.02 7.68 -2.54
CA GLY A 22 -9.02 8.54 -1.89
C GLY A 22 -8.53 9.85 -1.27
N GLY A 23 -7.25 10.21 -1.40
CA GLY A 23 -6.73 11.48 -0.87
C GLY A 23 -5.26 11.69 -1.20
N CYS A 24 -4.61 12.64 -0.51
CA CYS A 24 -3.20 12.96 -0.71
C CYS A 24 -2.31 11.76 -0.39
N PHE A 25 -1.65 11.20 -1.42
CA PHE A 25 -0.86 9.97 -1.26
C PHE A 25 0.34 10.12 -0.31
N TRP A 26 0.94 11.31 -0.22
CA TRP A 26 2.10 11.57 0.64
C TRP A 26 1.75 11.41 2.12
N CYS A 27 0.56 11.84 2.52
CA CYS A 27 0.09 11.72 3.90
C CYS A 27 -0.20 10.25 4.25
N MET A 28 -0.73 9.50 3.29
CA MET A 28 -1.07 8.10 3.47
C MET A 28 0.16 7.21 3.51
N GLU A 29 1.15 7.45 2.65
CA GLU A 29 2.42 6.71 2.62
C GLU A 29 3.10 6.74 4.00
N GLN A 30 3.28 7.93 4.56
CA GLN A 30 3.90 8.08 5.87
C GLN A 30 3.08 7.43 6.99
N THR A 31 1.75 7.43 6.89
CA THR A 31 0.88 6.82 7.90
C THR A 31 1.01 5.29 7.89
N PHE A 32 1.06 4.69 6.70
CA PHE A 32 1.19 3.24 6.54
C PHE A 32 2.61 2.74 6.84
N ASP A 33 3.66 3.49 6.49
CA ASP A 33 5.05 3.12 6.79
C ASP A 33 5.34 3.01 8.29
N LEU A 34 4.55 3.70 9.13
CA LEU A 34 4.68 3.64 10.59
C LEU A 34 3.94 2.44 11.21
N LEU A 35 3.17 1.67 10.43
CA LEU A 35 2.39 0.55 10.95
C LEU A 35 3.25 -0.72 11.05
N PRO A 36 3.34 -1.36 12.24
CA PRO A 36 3.98 -2.65 12.38
C PRO A 36 3.31 -3.70 11.47
N GLY A 37 4.12 -4.39 10.67
CA GLY A 37 3.62 -5.36 9.70
C GLY A 37 3.46 -4.82 8.28
N VAL A 38 3.59 -3.51 8.07
CA VAL A 38 3.79 -2.96 6.72
C VAL A 38 5.27 -3.11 6.35
N VAL A 39 5.51 -3.75 5.21
CA VAL A 39 6.85 -4.00 4.68
C VAL A 39 7.29 -2.86 3.77
N ARG A 40 6.36 -2.33 2.98
CA ARG A 40 6.64 -1.27 2.02
C ARG A 40 5.37 -0.57 1.56
N THR A 41 5.43 0.74 1.39
CA THR A 41 4.47 1.49 0.59
C THR A 41 5.04 1.99 -0.72
N ILE A 42 4.19 2.10 -1.74
CA ILE A 42 4.53 2.62 -3.06
C ILE A 42 3.45 3.61 -3.47
N SER A 43 3.83 4.88 -3.59
CA SER A 43 2.97 5.93 -4.10
C SER A 43 2.89 5.91 -5.63
N GLY A 44 1.68 6.07 -6.16
CA GLY A 44 1.44 6.01 -7.59
C GLY A 44 0.06 6.52 -8.00
N TYR A 45 -0.32 6.18 -9.23
CA TYR A 45 -1.56 6.62 -9.85
C TYR A 45 -2.28 5.42 -10.45
N THR A 46 -3.59 5.34 -10.23
CA THR A 46 -4.44 4.26 -10.75
C THR A 46 -5.80 4.79 -11.23
N GLY A 47 -6.64 3.94 -11.82
CA GLY A 47 -8.01 4.28 -12.20
C GLY A 47 -8.17 5.07 -13.52
N GLY A 48 -7.08 5.56 -14.12
CA GLY A 48 -7.13 6.23 -15.44
C GLY A 48 -7.10 5.25 -16.62
N LYS A 49 -7.53 5.72 -17.80
CA LYS A 49 -7.51 4.94 -19.05
C LYS A 49 -6.12 4.83 -19.69
N THR A 50 -5.15 5.60 -19.21
CA THR A 50 -3.80 5.67 -19.77
C THR A 50 -2.89 4.61 -19.13
N LYS A 51 -2.33 3.73 -19.96
CA LYS A 51 -1.30 2.75 -19.54
C LYS A 51 0.02 3.51 -19.28
N ASN A 52 0.58 3.39 -18.09
CA ASN A 52 1.83 4.06 -17.65
C ASN A 52 1.80 5.60 -17.79
N PRO A 53 0.93 6.30 -17.06
CA PRO A 53 0.92 7.76 -17.08
C PRO A 53 2.23 8.30 -16.49
N THR A 54 2.77 9.37 -17.06
CA THR A 54 3.86 10.12 -16.42
C THR A 54 3.30 11.11 -15.41
N TYR A 55 4.07 11.46 -14.39
CA TYR A 55 3.70 12.47 -13.39
C TYR A 55 3.10 13.74 -14.03
N LYS A 56 3.75 14.27 -15.08
CA LYS A 56 3.27 15.45 -15.82
C LYS A 56 1.87 15.27 -16.43
N SER A 57 1.52 14.07 -16.89
CA SER A 57 0.21 13.77 -17.46
C SER A 57 -0.88 13.61 -16.40
N VAL A 58 -0.51 13.26 -15.17
CA VAL A 58 -1.46 13.16 -14.05
C VAL A 58 -1.69 14.53 -13.41
N SER A 59 -0.61 15.30 -13.18
CA SER A 59 -0.70 16.64 -12.61
C SER A 59 -1.50 17.64 -13.46
N SER A 60 -1.69 17.37 -14.76
CA SER A 60 -2.51 18.21 -15.63
C SER A 60 -4.02 17.95 -15.52
N GLY A 61 -4.45 16.95 -14.73
CA GLY A 61 -5.85 16.55 -14.56
C GLY A 61 -6.48 15.86 -15.77
N ALA A 62 -5.77 15.75 -16.89
CA ALA A 62 -6.32 15.29 -18.17
C ALA A 62 -6.50 13.76 -18.28
N THR A 63 -5.87 12.98 -17.39
CA THR A 63 -5.82 11.51 -17.51
C THR A 63 -6.87 10.77 -16.67
N GLY A 64 -7.61 11.48 -15.81
CA GLY A 64 -8.61 10.90 -14.91
C GLY A 64 -8.03 9.87 -13.93
N GLN A 65 -6.70 9.90 -13.74
CA GLN A 65 -6.00 9.05 -12.78
C GLN A 65 -6.24 9.60 -11.38
N VAL A 66 -6.49 8.72 -10.43
CA VAL A 66 -6.61 9.03 -9.01
C VAL A 66 -5.30 8.68 -8.30
N GLU A 67 -4.95 9.51 -7.32
CA GLU A 67 -3.81 9.24 -6.44
C GLU A 67 -4.06 7.96 -5.65
N ALA A 68 -3.05 7.08 -5.61
CA ALA A 68 -3.15 5.82 -4.91
C ALA A 68 -1.84 5.44 -4.23
N VAL A 69 -1.96 4.70 -3.13
CA VAL A 69 -0.85 4.08 -2.42
C VAL A 69 -1.03 2.57 -2.41
N GLN A 70 0.00 1.85 -2.81
CA GLN A 70 0.07 0.40 -2.72
C GLN A 70 0.85 0.01 -1.46
N VAL A 71 0.20 -0.73 -0.58
CA VAL A 71 0.75 -1.17 0.71
C VAL A 71 1.02 -2.66 0.64
N ILE A 72 2.29 -3.04 0.80
CA ILE A 72 2.75 -4.42 0.92
C ILE A 72 2.90 -4.69 2.42
N TYR A 73 2.17 -5.68 2.93
CA TYR A 73 2.09 -5.96 4.36
C TYR A 73 2.04 -7.46 4.65
N GLU A 74 2.35 -7.81 5.89
CA GLU A 74 2.24 -9.16 6.40
C GLU A 74 0.87 -9.36 7.07
N PRO A 75 -0.04 -10.17 6.49
CA PRO A 75 -1.35 -10.47 7.08
C PRO A 75 -1.27 -11.12 8.46
N SER A 76 -0.13 -11.76 8.78
CA SER A 76 0.15 -12.32 10.10
C SER A 76 0.41 -11.27 11.18
N LEU A 77 0.78 -10.04 10.80
CA LEU A 77 1.09 -8.95 11.72
C LEU A 77 0.04 -7.84 11.68
N ILE A 78 -0.51 -7.54 10.51
CA ILE A 78 -1.54 -6.52 10.31
C ILE A 78 -2.59 -7.01 9.33
N THR A 79 -3.87 -6.84 9.66
CA THR A 79 -4.96 -7.29 8.79
C THR A 79 -5.38 -6.19 7.82
N TYR A 80 -6.03 -6.60 6.73
CA TYR A 80 -6.57 -5.66 5.74
C TYR A 80 -7.60 -4.70 6.35
N GLU A 81 -8.43 -5.19 7.28
CA GLU A 81 -9.41 -4.39 8.00
C GLU A 81 -8.72 -3.26 8.78
N LYS A 82 -7.55 -3.54 9.37
CA LYS A 82 -6.81 -2.50 10.10
C LYS A 82 -6.28 -1.42 9.17
N LEU A 83 -5.80 -1.81 7.99
CA LEU A 83 -5.40 -0.86 6.95
C LEU A 83 -6.59 -0.02 6.47
N LEU A 84 -7.76 -0.62 6.32
CA LEU A 84 -9.01 0.08 5.98
C LEU A 84 -9.44 1.07 7.08
N GLU A 85 -9.38 0.68 8.35
CA GLU A 85 -9.68 1.59 9.47
C GLU A 85 -8.78 2.84 9.44
N VAL A 86 -7.47 2.63 9.25
CA VAL A 86 -6.50 3.72 9.12
C VAL A 86 -6.83 4.57 7.90
N PHE A 87 -7.17 3.96 6.78
CA PHE A 87 -7.56 4.68 5.57
C PHE A 87 -8.77 5.59 5.80
N TRP A 88 -9.87 5.05 6.32
CA TRP A 88 -11.10 5.82 6.55
C TRP A 88 -10.98 6.87 7.65
N HIS A 89 -10.03 6.73 8.58
CA HIS A 89 -9.76 7.78 9.56
C HIS A 89 -9.02 8.98 8.96
N ASN A 90 -8.31 8.79 7.84
CA ASN A 90 -7.50 9.82 7.20
C ASN A 90 -8.14 10.40 5.93
N ILE A 91 -9.23 9.82 5.44
CA ILE A 91 -9.95 10.24 4.24
C ILE A 91 -11.36 10.70 4.62
N ASP A 92 -11.78 11.85 4.11
CA ASP A 92 -13.18 12.29 4.10
C ASP A 92 -13.82 11.79 2.77
N PRO A 93 -14.74 10.79 2.82
CA PRO A 93 -15.30 10.14 1.63
C PRO A 93 -16.14 11.03 0.71
#